data_AF-A0A3A1P1G1-F1
#
_entry.id   AF-A0A3A1P1G1-F1
#
_cell.length_a   1.000
_cell.length_b   1.000
_cell.length_c   1.000
_cell.angle_alpha   90.00
_cell.angle_beta   90.00
_cell.angle_gamma   90.00
#
_symmetry.space_group_name_H-M   'P 1'
#
loop_
_entity.id
_entity.type
_entity.pdbx_description
1 polymer ?
#
loop_
_entity_poly.entity_id
_entity_poly.type
_entity_poly.pdbx_seq_one_letter_code
_entity_poly.pdbx_strand_id
1 'polypeptide(L)' 'MDRLMRASYLSALAWLAHHDDCGWAYRDDTVLSAPAQLVVHLWDKAPRLLAYDLRALRMKEGLGHA' A
#
# COMPACT_ATOMS: atom_id res chain seq x y z
N MET A 1 24.51 3.09 15.21
CA MET A 1 23.70 2.70 14.04
C MET A 1 22.88 3.90 13.64
N ASP A 2 23.16 4.44 12.47
CA ASP A 2 22.39 5.53 11.87
C ASP A 2 20.91 5.14 11.86
N ARG A 3 20.10 5.98 12.49
CA ARG A 3 18.65 5.81 12.56
C ARG A 3 18.11 6.24 11.21
N LEU A 4 18.29 5.42 10.17
CA LEU A 4 17.61 5.61 8.89
C LEU A 4 16.12 5.78 9.22
N MET A 5 15.64 7.01 9.09
CA MET A 5 14.31 7.40 9.50
C MET A 5 13.35 6.67 8.57
N ARG A 6 12.82 5.56 9.04
CA ARG A 6 11.87 4.78 8.27
C ARG A 6 10.66 5.66 8.02
N ALA A 7 10.21 5.70 6.76
CA ALA A 7 9.01 6.46 6.39
C ALA A 7 7.85 6.10 7.33
N SER A 8 6.88 6.98 7.52
CA SER A 8 5.66 6.57 8.22
C SER A 8 4.89 5.57 7.35
N TYR A 9 4.09 4.69 7.96
CA TYR A 9 3.19 3.80 7.20
C TYR A 9 2.29 4.60 6.25
N LEU A 10 1.78 5.74 6.72
CA LEU A 10 0.93 6.63 5.92
C LEU A 10 1.66 7.21 4.71
N SER A 11 2.93 7.58 4.87
CA SER A 11 3.76 8.07 3.75
C SER A 11 4.03 6.97 2.72
N ALA A 12 4.26 5.74 3.17
CA ALA A 12 4.42 4.59 2.27
C ALA A 12 3.11 4.26 1.54
N LEU A 13 1.97 4.34 2.24
CA LEU A 13 0.65 4.13 1.66
C LEU A 13 0.31 5.18 0.59
N ALA A 14 0.59 6.45 0.87
CA ALA A 14 0.42 7.54 -0.09
C ALA A 14 1.30 7.34 -1.33
N TRP A 15 2.55 6.89 -1.14
CA TRP A 15 3.42 6.58 -2.26
C TRP A 15 2.85 5.44 -3.12
N LEU A 16 2.40 4.35 -2.51
CA LEU A 16 1.75 3.25 -3.23
C LEU A 16 0.53 3.74 -4.02
N ALA A 17 -0.31 4.57 -3.41
CA ALA A 17 -1.53 5.09 -4.04
C ALA A 17 -1.26 5.83 -5.35
N HIS A 18 -0.14 6.54 -5.46
CA HIS A 18 0.19 7.32 -6.66
C HIS A 18 1.14 6.63 -7.64
N HIS A 19 1.97 5.69 -7.17
CA HIS A 19 3.10 5.19 -7.95
C HIS A 19 3.11 3.67 -8.16
N ASP A 20 2.27 2.92 -7.46
CA ASP A 20 2.18 1.47 -7.62
C ASP A 20 1.01 1.06 -8.53
N ASP A 21 1.13 -0.11 -9.18
CA ASP A 21 0.00 -0.76 -9.85
C ASP A 21 -0.93 -1.34 -8.79
N CYS A 22 -1.89 -0.54 -8.35
CA CYS A 22 -2.81 -0.90 -7.27
C CYS A 22 -3.91 -1.88 -7.68
N GLY A 23 -3.89 -2.46 -8.90
CA GLY A 23 -4.90 -3.42 -9.33
C GLY A 23 -5.01 -4.64 -8.40
N TRP A 24 -3.91 -5.01 -7.74
CA TRP A 24 -3.90 -6.08 -6.74
C TRP A 24 -4.80 -5.78 -5.53
N ALA A 25 -5.02 -4.51 -5.20
CA ALA A 25 -5.82 -4.13 -4.04
C ALA A 25 -7.33 -4.34 -4.27
N TYR A 26 -7.78 -4.66 -5.50
CA TYR A 26 -9.21 -4.73 -5.85
C TYR A 26 -9.69 -6.11 -6.31
N ARG A 27 -8.84 -7.15 -6.28
CA ARG A 27 -9.24 -8.51 -6.68
C ARG A 27 -8.98 -9.49 -5.54
N ASP A 28 -9.72 -10.60 -5.53
CA ASP A 28 -9.73 -11.53 -4.39
C ASP A 28 -8.51 -12.49 -4.35
N ASP A 29 -7.95 -12.86 -5.51
CA ASP A 29 -6.83 -13.82 -5.62
C ASP A 29 -5.49 -13.16 -6.01
N THR A 30 -5.16 -12.01 -5.41
CA THR A 30 -4.08 -11.16 -5.93
C THR A 30 -2.69 -11.39 -5.35
N VAL A 31 -1.72 -11.33 -6.27
CA VAL A 31 -0.30 -11.19 -5.96
C VAL A 31 0.00 -9.71 -5.74
N LEU A 32 0.62 -9.40 -4.59
CA LEU A 32 1.09 -8.05 -4.28
C LEU A 32 2.24 -7.63 -5.20
N SER A 33 2.29 -6.35 -5.56
CA SER A 33 3.49 -5.74 -6.16
C SER A 33 4.69 -5.83 -5.21
N ALA A 34 5.91 -5.75 -5.75
CA ALA A 34 7.12 -5.73 -4.92
C ALA A 34 7.12 -4.61 -3.85
N PRO A 35 6.76 -3.35 -4.20
CA PRO A 35 6.61 -2.28 -3.20
C PRO A 35 5.57 -2.61 -2.11
N ALA A 36 4.42 -3.19 -2.47
CA ALA A 36 3.40 -3.57 -1.51
C ALA A 36 3.87 -4.71 -0.58
N GLN A 37 4.60 -5.70 -1.10
CA GLN A 37 5.20 -6.76 -0.29
C GLN A 37 6.22 -6.21 0.71
N LEU A 38 7.03 -5.24 0.30
CA LEU A 38 7.98 -4.55 1.18
C LEU A 38 7.23 -3.80 2.29
N VAL A 39 6.12 -3.12 1.98
CA VAL A 39 5.30 -2.44 3.00
C VAL A 39 4.67 -3.43 3.98
N VAL A 40 4.15 -4.57 3.49
CA VAL A 40 3.65 -5.65 4.37
C VAL A 40 4.73 -6.12 5.34
N HIS A 41 5.94 -6.44 4.82
CA HIS A 41 7.04 -6.96 5.64
C HIS A 41 7.54 -5.95 6.65
N LEU A 42 7.76 -4.72 6.19
CA LEU A 42 8.30 -3.67 7.02
C LEU A 42 7.36 -3.41 8.20
N TRP A 43 6.06 -3.18 7.95
CA TRP A 43 5.11 -2.76 8.99
C TRP A 43 4.28 -3.89 9.60
N ASP A 44 4.65 -5.15 9.33
CA ASP A 44 3.95 -6.36 9.81
C ASP A 44 2.43 -6.28 9.60
N LYS A 45 2.04 -5.85 8.40
CA LYS A 45 0.63 -5.65 8.03
C LYS A 45 0.13 -6.82 7.23
N ALA A 46 -1.03 -7.38 7.59
CA ALA A 46 -1.69 -8.35 6.73
C ALA A 46 -2.00 -7.72 5.35
N PRO A 47 -1.73 -8.41 4.22
CA PRO A 47 -2.00 -7.92 2.88
C PRO A 47 -3.42 -7.35 2.69
N ARG A 48 -4.42 -8.02 3.28
CA ARG A 48 -5.83 -7.58 3.24
C ARG A 48 -6.06 -6.21 3.89
N LEU A 49 -5.31 -5.89 4.95
CA LEU A 49 -5.41 -4.60 5.64
C LEU A 49 -4.71 -3.51 4.83
N LEU A 50 -3.56 -3.82 4.23
CA LEU A 50 -2.90 -2.90 3.31
C LEU A 50 -3.81 -2.57 2.11
N ALA A 51 -4.42 -3.59 1.50
CA ALA A 51 -5.40 -3.39 0.42
C ALA A 51 -6.58 -2.52 0.86
N TYR A 52 -7.15 -2.78 2.05
CA TYR A 52 -8.23 -1.97 2.60
C TYR A 52 -7.83 -0.49 2.77
N ASP A 53 -6.70 -0.24 3.45
CA ASP A 53 -6.20 1.11 3.70
C ASP A 53 -5.90 1.85 2.39
N LEU A 54 -5.31 1.15 1.42
CA LEU A 54 -4.96 1.69 0.11
C LEU A 54 -6.20 2.05 -0.70
N ARG A 55 -7.22 1.19 -0.71
CA ARG A 55 -8.52 1.48 -1.34
C ARG A 55 -9.18 2.70 -0.70
N ALA A 56 -9.19 2.78 0.62
CA ALA A 56 -9.77 3.91 1.35
C ALA A 56 -9.06 5.22 1.01
N LEU A 57 -7.73 5.22 0.96
CA LEU A 57 -6.95 6.39 0.58
C LEU A 57 -7.21 6.80 -0.88
N ARG A 58 -7.15 5.85 -1.81
CA ARG A 58 -7.39 6.13 -3.24
C ARG A 58 -8.80 6.66 -3.50
N MET A 59 -9.83 6.13 -2.82
CA MET A 59 -11.20 6.65 -2.93
C MET A 59 -11.29 8.10 -2.43
N LYS A 60 -10.63 8.42 -1.31
CA LYS A 60 -10.58 9.80 -0.78
C LYS A 60 -9.90 10.77 -1.76
N GLU A 61 -8.91 10.30 -2.52
CA GLU A 61 -8.14 11.12 -3.47
C GLU A 61 -8.71 11.12 -4.90
N GLY A 62 -9.85 10.44 -5.15
CA GLY A 62 -10.43 10.33 -6.49
C GLY A 62 -9.67 9.41 -7.45
N LEU A 63 -8.81 8.54 -6.91
CA LEU A 63 -8.02 7.53 -7.63
C LEU A 63 -8.68 6.15 -7.59
N GLY A 64 -10.00 6.09 -7.38
CA GLY A 64 -10.76 4.84 -7.35
C GLY A 64 -10.50 4.00 -8.60
N HIS A 65 -10.50 2.68 -8.45
CA HIS A 65 -10.39 1.78 -9.59
C HIS A 65 -11.75 1.71 -10.28
N ALA A 66 -11.76 1.87 -11.61
CA ALA A 66 -12.95 1.80 -12.45
C ALA A 66 -13.41 0.35 -12.67
#